data_AF-K6T1W5-F1
#
_entry.id   AF-K6T1W5-F1
#
_cell.length_a   1.000
_cell.length_b   1.000
_cell.length_c   1.000
_cell.angle_alpha   90.00
_cell.angle_beta   90.00
_cell.angle_gamma   90.00
#
_symmetry.space_group_name_H-M   'P 1'
#
loop_
_entity.id
_entity.type
_entity.pdbx_description
1 polymer ?
#
loop_
_entity_poly.entity_id
_entity_poly.type
_entity_poly.pdbx_seq_one_letter_code
_entity_poly.pdbx_strand_id
1 'polypeptide(L)'
;MVSNEEVYPDHDLTAMYHEFIQEFNHVNGVFNILNEFMHLWEENIWESLFNLHCQWKNHMELQDNLKLAPENLVLAQAINNGILPNKRYDAGSGDVYFNSTTFTVDYDSFLYLHIFLEKLYTFYLGRELVVDDLWALHKSDISERILGGLDIFNLFRGNLFLGDEFFQDIKEVTWVEDSLIFFKKFQNLFISFLFEDQGGNETTYNLELEKILVLLAHSGAVLSDHGQIDFQCVLRAYQTLFKIIKTDITSLADKRYYTGLLLCRDCNELYPLLEDEAPFDFASCNCGGELKYVGKVESVTIDKNI
;
A
#
# COMPACT_ATOMS: atom_id res chain seq x y z
N MET A 1 -4.64 39.53 -32.89
CA MET A 1 -4.39 40.40 -31.73
C MET A 1 -4.74 39.60 -30.50
N VAL A 2 -3.68 39.25 -29.75
CA VAL A 2 -3.62 38.75 -28.37
C VAL A 2 -4.54 37.56 -28.04
N SER A 3 -3.98 36.37 -28.18
CA SER A 3 -4.33 35.20 -27.37
C SER A 3 -3.96 35.50 -25.91
N ASN A 4 -4.96 35.46 -25.03
CA ASN A 4 -4.74 35.41 -23.59
C ASN A 4 -4.20 34.01 -23.27
N GLU A 5 -2.89 33.89 -23.13
CA GLU A 5 -2.29 32.82 -22.34
C GLU A 5 -2.56 33.14 -20.87
N GLU A 6 -3.51 32.43 -20.27
CA GLU A 6 -3.67 32.38 -18.82
C GLU A 6 -2.45 31.65 -18.27
N VAL A 7 -1.51 32.45 -17.75
CA VAL A 7 -0.34 31.98 -17.01
C VAL A 7 -0.85 31.38 -15.69
N TYR A 8 -0.87 30.05 -15.61
CA TYR A 8 -1.02 29.35 -14.35
C TYR A 8 0.20 29.65 -13.46
N PRO A 9 0.02 29.88 -12.14
CA PRO A 9 1.13 30.17 -11.26
C PRO A 9 1.95 28.90 -11.05
N ASP A 10 3.11 28.89 -11.68
CA ASP A 10 4.26 28.04 -11.39
C ASP A 10 4.64 28.26 -9.91
N HIS A 11 4.05 27.46 -9.02
CA HIS A 11 4.42 27.43 -7.62
C HIS A 11 5.77 26.71 -7.52
N ASP A 12 6.85 27.50 -7.54
CA ASP A 12 8.22 27.03 -7.37
C ASP A 12 8.32 26.07 -6.18
N LEU A 13 8.55 24.78 -6.46
CA LEU A 13 8.77 23.71 -5.48
C LEU A 13 9.81 24.12 -4.41
N THR A 14 10.80 24.92 -4.83
CA THR A 14 11.79 25.51 -3.94
C THR A 14 11.13 26.40 -2.89
N ALA A 15 10.19 27.25 -3.27
CA ALA A 15 9.48 28.13 -2.34
C ALA A 15 8.64 27.32 -1.35
N MET A 16 7.91 26.29 -1.81
CA MET A 16 7.13 25.40 -0.94
C MET A 16 8.00 24.67 0.08
N TYR A 17 9.16 24.15 -0.36
CA TYR A 17 10.12 23.51 0.52
C TYR A 17 10.66 24.48 1.58
N HIS A 18 11.06 25.69 1.17
CA HIS A 18 11.58 26.68 2.11
C HIS A 18 10.54 27.13 3.13
N GLU A 19 9.29 27.35 2.71
CA GLU A 19 8.18 27.68 3.61
C GLU A 19 7.97 26.56 4.63
N PHE A 20 7.88 25.31 4.17
CA PHE A 20 7.69 24.14 5.02
C PHE A 20 8.81 23.99 6.06
N ILE A 21 10.07 24.13 5.64
CA ILE A 21 11.22 24.03 6.56
C ILE A 21 11.27 25.20 7.54
N GLN A 22 10.92 26.43 7.13
CA GLN A 22 10.87 27.56 8.04
C GLN A 22 9.87 27.33 9.17
N GLU A 23 8.72 26.73 8.85
CA GLU A 23 7.66 26.44 9.82
C GLU A 23 8.01 25.23 10.70
N PHE A 24 8.50 24.13 10.12
CA PHE A 24 8.57 22.83 10.81
C PHE A 24 9.98 22.28 11.06
N ASN A 25 11.06 23.06 10.85
CA ASN A 25 12.42 22.61 11.20
C ASN A 25 12.60 22.23 12.68
N HIS A 26 11.71 22.73 13.56
CA HIS A 26 11.73 22.46 14.98
C HIS A 26 11.19 21.06 15.33
N VAL A 27 10.47 20.41 14.40
CA VAL A 27 9.90 19.08 14.59
C VAL A 27 11.00 18.03 14.36
N ASN A 28 11.46 17.41 15.44
CA ASN A 28 12.52 16.40 15.37
C ASN A 28 12.08 15.19 14.52
N GLY A 29 12.88 14.85 13.52
CA GLY A 29 12.65 13.73 12.60
C GLY A 29 12.24 14.13 11.18
N VAL A 30 11.76 15.36 10.95
CA VAL A 30 11.30 15.84 9.62
C VAL A 30 12.36 15.64 8.53
N PHE A 31 13.62 16.04 8.80
CA PHE A 31 14.70 15.88 7.83
C PHE A 31 15.03 14.41 7.53
N ASN A 32 14.83 13.49 8.49
CA ASN A 32 15.05 12.07 8.23
C ASN A 32 14.01 11.54 7.23
N ILE A 33 12.75 11.96 7.38
CA ILE A 33 11.68 11.59 6.45
C ILE A 33 11.96 12.16 5.06
N LEU A 34 12.31 13.45 4.97
CA LEU A 34 12.65 14.09 3.69
C LEU A 34 13.82 13.38 3.01
N ASN A 35 14.88 13.04 3.74
CA ASN A 35 16.03 12.34 3.18
C ASN A 35 15.66 10.92 2.70
N GLU A 36 14.83 10.19 3.44
CA GLU A 36 14.39 8.85 3.02
C GLU A 36 13.46 8.92 1.80
N PHE A 37 12.59 9.92 1.73
CA PHE A 37 11.79 10.20 0.53
C PHE A 37 12.68 10.45 -0.69
N MET A 38 13.71 11.29 -0.55
CA MET A 38 14.65 11.60 -1.64
C MET A 38 15.44 10.36 -2.06
N HIS A 39 15.83 9.49 -1.13
CA HIS A 39 16.48 8.22 -1.47
C HIS A 39 15.59 7.33 -2.33
N LEU A 40 14.31 7.18 -1.97
CA LEU A 40 13.33 6.41 -2.77
C LEU A 40 13.11 7.02 -4.16
N TRP A 41 13.19 8.35 -4.26
CA TRP A 41 13.13 9.08 -5.52
C TRP A 41 14.35 8.81 -6.39
N GLU A 42 15.55 8.93 -5.84
CA GLU A 42 16.82 8.67 -6.53
C GLU A 42 16.94 7.21 -7.03
N GLU A 43 16.32 6.26 -6.33
CA GLU A 43 16.24 4.86 -6.73
C GLU A 43 15.12 4.56 -7.76
N ASN A 44 14.38 5.56 -8.23
CA ASN A 44 13.22 5.44 -9.13
C ASN A 44 12.10 4.53 -8.59
N ILE A 45 12.03 4.35 -7.26
CA ILE A 45 11.02 3.48 -6.64
C ILE A 45 9.64 4.13 -6.77
N TRP A 46 9.54 5.44 -6.52
CA TRP A 46 8.27 6.17 -6.63
C TRP A 46 7.68 6.12 -8.04
N GLU A 47 8.52 6.35 -9.07
CA GLU A 47 8.11 6.27 -10.46
C GLU A 47 7.62 4.85 -10.81
N SER A 48 8.34 3.82 -10.34
CA SER A 48 7.96 2.43 -10.59
C SER A 48 6.63 2.06 -9.94
N LEU A 49 6.38 2.51 -8.70
CA LEU A 49 5.11 2.31 -8.01
C LEU A 49 3.96 3.06 -8.67
N PHE A 50 4.20 4.29 -9.12
CA PHE A 50 3.20 5.07 -9.84
C PHE A 50 2.85 4.44 -11.21
N ASN A 51 3.85 3.97 -11.95
CA ASN A 51 3.63 3.23 -13.20
C ASN A 51 2.80 1.96 -12.97
N LEU A 52 3.09 1.23 -11.89
CA LEU A 52 2.30 0.06 -11.50
C LEU A 52 0.87 0.46 -11.13
N HIS A 53 0.67 1.56 -10.38
CA HIS A 53 -0.65 2.10 -10.08
C HIS A 53 -1.44 2.41 -11.36
N CYS A 54 -0.83 3.09 -12.33
CA CYS A 54 -1.46 3.43 -13.62
C CYS A 54 -1.90 2.20 -14.42
N GLN A 55 -1.14 1.10 -14.32
CA GLN A 55 -1.41 -0.15 -15.02
C GLN A 55 -2.30 -1.11 -14.22
N TRP A 56 -2.56 -0.78 -12.95
CA TRP A 56 -3.26 -1.66 -12.03
C TRP A 56 -4.71 -1.84 -12.45
N LYS A 57 -5.01 -3.01 -12.99
CA LYS A 57 -6.39 -3.45 -13.17
C LYS A 57 -6.82 -4.01 -11.83
N ASN A 58 -7.70 -3.29 -11.14
CA ASN A 58 -8.16 -3.71 -9.83
C ASN A 58 -8.73 -5.13 -9.95
N HIS A 59 -8.10 -6.11 -9.29
CA HIS A 59 -8.57 -7.50 -9.36
C HIS A 59 -9.98 -7.63 -8.76
N MET A 60 -10.39 -6.64 -7.95
CA MET A 60 -11.74 -6.45 -7.43
C MET A 60 -12.78 -5.97 -8.46
N GLU A 61 -12.38 -5.39 -9.60
CA GLU A 61 -13.28 -5.01 -10.70
C GLU A 61 -13.51 -6.18 -11.70
N LEU A 62 -12.70 -7.24 -11.62
CA LEU A 62 -12.91 -8.50 -12.33
C LEU A 62 -13.92 -9.37 -11.54
N GLN A 63 -15.19 -8.93 -11.56
CA GLN A 63 -16.33 -9.52 -10.85
C GLN A 63 -16.55 -11.03 -11.08
N ASP A 64 -15.95 -11.64 -12.11
CA ASP A 64 -16.14 -13.06 -12.42
C ASP A 64 -15.09 -14.00 -11.78
N ASN A 65 -13.93 -13.50 -11.33
CA ASN A 65 -12.85 -14.33 -10.75
C ASN A 65 -12.70 -14.20 -9.21
N LEU A 66 -13.33 -13.20 -8.58
CA LEU A 66 -13.25 -12.94 -7.13
C LEU A 66 -13.96 -13.95 -6.24
N LYS A 67 -14.68 -14.94 -6.79
CA LYS A 67 -15.19 -16.05 -5.97
C LYS A 67 -14.06 -16.89 -5.33
N LEU A 68 -12.82 -16.72 -5.78
CA LEU A 68 -11.68 -17.56 -5.39
C LEU A 68 -10.66 -16.86 -4.49
N ALA A 69 -10.63 -15.52 -4.42
CA ALA A 69 -9.68 -14.81 -3.56
C ALA A 69 -10.23 -14.73 -2.12
N PRO A 70 -9.40 -14.99 -1.10
CA PRO A 70 -9.88 -14.95 0.26
C PRO A 70 -10.07 -13.51 0.74
N GLU A 71 -11.09 -13.33 1.58
CA GLU A 71 -11.28 -12.09 2.32
C GLU A 71 -10.07 -11.83 3.25
N ASN A 72 -9.56 -10.60 3.21
CA ASN A 72 -8.53 -10.10 4.11
C ASN A 72 -9.12 -9.94 5.52
N LEU A 73 -8.42 -10.49 6.53
CA LEU A 73 -8.93 -10.56 7.90
C LEU A 73 -9.14 -9.17 8.53
N VAL A 74 -8.18 -8.25 8.34
CA VAL A 74 -8.26 -6.88 8.87
C VAL A 74 -9.43 -6.13 8.24
N LEU A 75 -9.63 -6.27 6.93
CA LEU A 75 -10.74 -5.63 6.22
C LEU A 75 -12.10 -6.14 6.73
N ALA A 76 -12.23 -7.46 6.90
CA ALA A 76 -13.42 -8.09 7.48
C ALA A 76 -13.68 -7.60 8.91
N GLN A 77 -12.62 -7.50 9.74
CA GLN A 77 -12.72 -6.99 11.10
C GLN A 77 -13.13 -5.52 11.15
N ALA A 78 -12.61 -4.68 10.24
CA ALA A 78 -13.01 -3.28 10.14
C ALA A 78 -14.52 -3.15 9.87
N ILE A 79 -15.06 -3.91 8.90
CA ILE A 79 -16.51 -3.95 8.62
C ILE A 79 -17.29 -4.41 9.85
N ASN A 80 -16.87 -5.53 10.47
CA ASN A 80 -17.55 -6.09 11.63
C ASN A 80 -17.59 -5.11 12.82
N ASN A 81 -16.60 -4.21 12.91
CA ASN A 81 -16.53 -3.16 13.92
C ASN A 81 -17.18 -1.83 13.50
N GLY A 82 -17.94 -1.83 12.40
CA GLY A 82 -18.76 -0.71 11.94
C GLY A 82 -18.01 0.36 11.15
N ILE A 83 -16.80 0.05 10.66
CA ILE A 83 -16.08 0.91 9.71
C ILE A 83 -16.63 0.63 8.31
N LEU A 84 -17.56 1.46 7.87
CA LEU A 84 -18.33 1.26 6.64
C LEU A 84 -17.73 2.02 5.44
N PRO A 85 -17.99 1.55 4.20
CA PRO A 85 -17.70 2.29 2.98
C PRO A 85 -18.28 3.70 3.02
N ASN A 86 -17.50 4.67 2.58
CA ASN A 86 -17.93 6.05 2.55
C ASN A 86 -18.98 6.22 1.43
N LYS A 87 -20.26 6.38 1.80
CA LYS A 87 -21.37 6.51 0.83
C LYS A 87 -21.30 7.76 -0.06
N ARG A 88 -20.24 8.58 0.06
CA ARG A 88 -20.05 9.80 -0.74
C ARG A 88 -19.85 9.51 -2.23
N TYR A 89 -19.49 8.30 -2.62
CA TYR A 89 -19.23 7.93 -4.01
C TYR A 89 -20.49 7.62 -4.86
N ASP A 90 -21.67 7.47 -4.25
CA ASP A 90 -22.92 7.18 -4.98
C ASP A 90 -23.61 8.42 -5.58
N ALA A 91 -23.15 9.63 -5.24
CA ALA A 91 -23.66 10.87 -5.82
C ALA A 91 -22.62 11.38 -6.83
N GLY A 92 -22.90 11.24 -8.13
CA GLY A 92 -22.04 11.62 -9.25
C GLY A 92 -21.70 13.11 -9.37
N SER A 93 -21.21 13.74 -8.30
CA SER A 93 -20.66 15.10 -8.28
C SER A 93 -19.14 15.00 -8.21
N GLY A 94 -18.48 15.23 -9.33
CA GLY A 94 -17.02 15.20 -9.49
C GLY A 94 -16.26 16.34 -8.79
N ASP A 95 -16.90 17.05 -7.85
CA ASP A 95 -16.38 18.30 -7.26
C ASP A 95 -16.07 18.19 -5.75
N VAL A 96 -16.01 16.99 -5.15
CA VAL A 96 -15.86 16.83 -3.68
C VAL A 96 -14.51 16.21 -3.27
N TYR A 97 -13.47 16.30 -4.11
CA TYR A 97 -12.17 15.69 -3.79
C TYR A 97 -11.25 16.55 -2.91
N PHE A 98 -11.55 17.83 -2.68
CA PHE A 98 -10.64 18.74 -1.98
C PHE A 98 -11.11 19.25 -0.61
N ASN A 99 -12.33 18.90 -0.17
CA ASN A 99 -12.95 19.51 1.02
C ASN A 99 -13.45 18.50 2.07
N SER A 100 -12.78 17.35 2.23
CA SER A 100 -12.92 16.62 3.49
C SER A 100 -12.08 17.33 4.55
N THR A 101 -12.70 18.26 5.27
CA THR A 101 -12.11 18.93 6.44
C THR A 101 -11.73 17.97 7.58
N THR A 102 -11.96 16.67 7.44
CA THR A 102 -11.70 15.63 8.43
C THR A 102 -10.91 14.48 7.80
N PHE A 103 -9.63 14.38 8.16
CA PHE A 103 -8.76 13.23 7.84
C PHE A 103 -9.06 12.11 8.84
N THR A 104 -10.11 11.34 8.58
CA THR A 104 -10.56 10.24 9.44
C THR A 104 -10.36 8.90 8.75
N VAL A 105 -10.20 7.86 9.55
CA VAL A 105 -10.19 6.47 9.06
C VAL A 105 -11.59 6.03 8.64
N ASP A 106 -11.68 5.50 7.44
CA ASP A 106 -12.88 4.85 6.88
C ASP A 106 -12.49 3.53 6.22
N TYR A 107 -13.48 2.81 5.68
CA TYR A 107 -13.25 1.52 5.03
C TYR A 107 -12.23 1.62 3.89
N ASP A 108 -12.29 2.70 3.11
CA ASP A 108 -11.37 2.93 1.99
C ASP A 108 -9.92 3.03 2.47
N SER A 109 -9.69 3.49 3.69
CA SER A 109 -8.35 3.54 4.29
C SER A 109 -7.72 2.15 4.43
N PHE A 110 -8.52 1.16 4.89
CA PHE A 110 -8.07 -0.24 4.97
C PHE A 110 -7.97 -0.89 3.59
N LEU A 111 -8.91 -0.57 2.70
CA LEU A 111 -8.92 -1.09 1.34
C LEU A 111 -7.69 -0.64 0.55
N TYR A 112 -7.31 0.63 0.65
CA TYR A 112 -6.13 1.16 -0.03
C TYR A 112 -4.83 0.55 0.50
N LEU A 113 -4.71 0.32 1.81
CA LEU A 113 -3.57 -0.44 2.34
C LEU A 113 -3.51 -1.84 1.71
N HIS A 114 -4.64 -2.51 1.59
CA HIS A 114 -4.72 -3.83 1.01
C HIS A 114 -4.28 -3.86 -0.47
N ILE A 115 -4.87 -2.99 -1.29
CA ILE A 115 -4.51 -2.83 -2.72
C ILE A 115 -3.03 -2.46 -2.87
N PHE A 116 -2.52 -1.57 -2.01
CA PHE A 116 -1.12 -1.15 -2.04
C PHE A 116 -0.16 -2.31 -1.73
N LEU A 117 -0.52 -3.20 -0.80
CA LEU A 117 0.25 -4.42 -0.54
C LEU A 117 0.22 -5.38 -1.74
N GLU A 118 -0.90 -5.55 -2.43
CA GLU A 118 -0.97 -6.35 -3.67
C GLU A 118 -0.04 -5.78 -4.76
N LYS A 119 -0.04 -4.45 -4.93
CA LYS A 119 0.87 -3.74 -5.84
C LYS A 119 2.32 -3.97 -5.46
N LEU A 120 2.68 -3.77 -4.20
CA LEU A 120 4.04 -4.03 -3.74
C LEU A 120 4.45 -5.50 -3.92
N TYR A 121 3.54 -6.42 -3.69
CA TYR A 121 3.81 -7.85 -3.89
C TYR A 121 4.12 -8.14 -5.36
N THR A 122 3.35 -7.56 -6.28
CA THR A 122 3.58 -7.62 -7.73
C THR A 122 4.93 -7.01 -8.10
N PHE A 123 5.25 -5.85 -7.53
CA PHE A 123 6.52 -5.16 -7.74
C PHE A 123 7.72 -6.05 -7.36
N TYR A 124 7.68 -6.68 -6.18
CA TYR A 124 8.77 -7.56 -5.72
C TYR A 124 8.83 -8.90 -6.46
N LEU A 125 7.69 -9.46 -6.87
CA LEU A 125 7.67 -10.67 -7.68
C LEU A 125 8.17 -10.45 -9.11
N GLY A 126 8.04 -9.23 -9.64
CA GLY A 126 8.33 -8.91 -11.04
C GLY A 126 7.36 -9.57 -12.04
N ARG A 127 6.17 -9.98 -11.59
CA ARG A 127 5.12 -10.59 -12.42
C ARG A 127 3.73 -10.32 -11.85
N GLU A 128 2.70 -10.45 -12.69
CA GLU A 128 1.29 -10.40 -12.26
C GLU A 128 0.97 -11.47 -11.20
N LEU A 129 0.02 -11.14 -10.32
CA LEU A 129 -0.43 -12.03 -9.24
C LEU A 129 -1.26 -13.18 -9.79
N VAL A 130 -1.02 -14.37 -9.26
CA VAL A 130 -1.90 -15.52 -9.42
C VAL A 130 -2.72 -15.75 -8.15
N VAL A 131 -3.74 -16.60 -8.22
CA VAL A 131 -4.65 -16.87 -7.09
C VAL A 131 -3.89 -17.28 -5.83
N ASP A 132 -2.86 -18.12 -5.95
CA ASP A 132 -2.05 -18.56 -4.80
C ASP A 132 -1.28 -17.40 -4.15
N ASP A 133 -0.87 -16.38 -4.91
CA ASP A 133 -0.23 -15.18 -4.35
C ASP A 133 -1.23 -14.38 -3.51
N LEU A 134 -2.46 -14.22 -4.01
CA LEU A 134 -3.53 -13.54 -3.27
C LEU A 134 -3.84 -14.31 -1.97
N TRP A 135 -3.90 -15.64 -2.03
CA TRP A 135 -4.06 -16.44 -0.81
C TRP A 135 -2.91 -16.26 0.17
N ALA A 136 -1.67 -16.36 -0.29
CA ALA A 136 -0.48 -16.21 0.55
C ALA A 136 -0.40 -14.82 1.21
N LEU A 137 -0.74 -13.77 0.45
CA LEU A 137 -0.73 -12.39 0.94
C LEU A 137 -1.90 -12.13 1.90
N HIS A 138 -3.13 -12.47 1.54
CA HIS A 138 -4.34 -12.07 2.27
C HIS A 138 -4.58 -12.89 3.53
N LYS A 139 -4.00 -14.10 3.60
CA LYS A 139 -4.01 -14.94 4.80
C LYS A 139 -2.76 -14.80 5.65
N SER A 140 -1.77 -14.03 5.20
CA SER A 140 -0.65 -13.63 6.05
C SER A 140 -1.09 -12.67 7.16
N ASP A 141 -0.21 -12.48 8.14
CA ASP A 141 -0.38 -11.51 9.22
C ASP A 141 0.20 -10.13 8.88
N ILE A 142 0.54 -9.86 7.60
CA ILE A 142 1.27 -8.65 7.20
C ILE A 142 0.48 -7.38 7.54
N SER A 143 -0.81 -7.34 7.25
CA SER A 143 -1.66 -6.17 7.53
C SER A 143 -1.74 -5.89 9.03
N GLU A 144 -1.93 -6.93 9.84
CA GLU A 144 -1.95 -6.84 11.29
C GLU A 144 -0.61 -6.36 11.86
N ARG A 145 0.50 -6.89 11.33
CA ARG A 145 1.85 -6.48 11.74
C ARG A 145 2.13 -5.04 11.36
N ILE A 146 1.67 -4.57 10.20
CA ILE A 146 1.83 -3.18 9.78
C ILE A 146 1.04 -2.25 10.70
N LEU A 147 -0.23 -2.54 10.96
CA LEU A 147 -1.07 -1.66 11.76
C LEU A 147 -0.73 -1.71 13.25
N GLY A 148 -0.41 -2.91 13.78
CA GLY A 148 -0.06 -3.12 15.19
C GLY A 148 1.42 -2.91 15.53
N GLY A 149 2.30 -2.98 14.53
CA GLY A 149 3.75 -2.84 14.68
C GLY A 149 4.35 -1.57 14.10
N LEU A 150 3.67 -0.97 13.11
CA LEU A 150 4.14 0.20 12.39
C LEU A 150 5.57 0.02 11.87
N ASP A 151 6.47 0.94 12.14
CA ASP A 151 7.86 0.97 11.68
C ASP A 151 8.71 -0.23 12.17
N ILE A 152 8.18 -1.12 13.00
CA ILE A 152 8.84 -2.38 13.40
C ILE A 152 8.11 -3.64 12.94
N PHE A 153 7.13 -3.54 12.03
CA PHE A 153 6.30 -4.65 11.55
C PHE A 153 7.10 -5.88 11.07
N ASN A 154 8.30 -5.66 10.54
CA ASN A 154 9.15 -6.71 9.99
C ASN A 154 10.02 -7.45 11.03
N LEU A 155 10.03 -7.02 12.30
CA LEU A 155 10.92 -7.57 13.33
C LEU A 155 10.38 -8.79 14.08
N PHE A 156 9.09 -9.08 13.97
CA PHE A 156 8.44 -10.19 14.64
C PHE A 156 7.54 -10.96 13.67
N ARG A 157 7.24 -12.21 14.04
CA ARG A 157 6.29 -13.08 13.35
C ARG A 157 5.19 -13.49 14.31
N GLY A 158 4.00 -13.73 13.79
CA GLY A 158 2.83 -14.15 14.56
C GLY A 158 1.79 -13.05 14.59
N ASN A 159 0.53 -13.48 14.55
CA ASN A 159 -0.63 -12.60 14.54
C ASN A 159 -0.59 -11.66 15.75
N LEU A 160 -0.27 -10.38 15.54
CA LEU A 160 -0.74 -9.34 16.43
C LEU A 160 -2.25 -9.29 16.24
N PHE A 161 -2.96 -9.93 17.16
CA PHE A 161 -4.41 -9.90 17.12
C PHE A 161 -4.86 -8.46 17.38
N LEU A 162 -5.24 -7.74 16.31
CA LEU A 162 -5.97 -6.48 16.41
C LEU A 162 -7.38 -6.82 16.88
N GLY A 163 -7.62 -6.68 18.18
CA GLY A 163 -8.92 -6.94 18.78
C GLY A 163 -9.94 -5.88 18.38
N ASP A 164 -11.21 -6.15 18.66
CA ASP A 164 -12.31 -5.21 18.39
C ASP A 164 -12.06 -3.82 19.01
N GLU A 165 -11.41 -3.76 20.18
CA GLU A 165 -11.01 -2.53 20.86
C GLU A 165 -10.15 -1.62 19.95
N PHE A 166 -9.18 -2.17 19.23
CA PHE A 166 -8.36 -1.40 18.28
C PHE A 166 -9.23 -0.70 17.22
N PHE A 167 -10.22 -1.42 16.67
CA PHE A 167 -11.11 -0.86 15.65
C PHE A 167 -12.16 0.11 16.22
N GLN A 168 -12.50 0.00 17.51
CA GLN A 168 -13.31 1.02 18.17
C GLN A 168 -12.50 2.28 18.42
N ASP A 169 -11.29 2.14 18.97
CA ASP A 169 -10.43 3.26 19.33
C ASP A 169 -9.98 4.06 18.11
N ILE A 170 -9.64 3.38 17.00
CA ILE A 170 -9.18 4.05 15.78
C ILE A 170 -10.22 5.03 15.20
N LYS A 171 -11.52 4.84 15.48
CA LYS A 171 -12.58 5.75 15.04
C LYS A 171 -12.68 7.02 15.89
N GLU A 172 -12.24 6.94 17.14
CA GLU A 172 -12.33 8.02 18.13
C GLU A 172 -11.08 8.90 18.16
N VAL A 173 -10.02 8.49 17.45
CA VAL A 173 -8.78 9.27 17.33
C VAL A 173 -9.05 10.63 16.67
N THR A 174 -8.48 11.67 17.25
CA THR A 174 -8.59 13.05 16.74
C THR A 174 -7.22 13.63 16.41
N TRP A 175 -7.18 14.70 15.63
CA TRP A 175 -5.93 15.39 15.32
C TRP A 175 -5.65 16.52 16.30
N VAL A 176 -4.40 16.65 16.72
CA VAL A 176 -3.90 17.93 17.24
C VAL A 176 -3.85 18.93 16.07
N GLU A 177 -4.35 20.15 16.28
CA GLU A 177 -4.51 21.15 15.22
C GLU A 177 -3.21 21.41 14.43
N ASP A 178 -2.11 21.67 15.13
CA ASP A 178 -0.81 21.90 14.49
C ASP A 178 -0.28 20.67 13.73
N SER A 179 -0.60 19.46 14.22
CA SER A 179 -0.19 18.21 13.57
C SER A 179 -0.99 17.95 12.29
N LEU A 180 -2.26 18.36 12.25
CA LEU A 180 -3.07 18.33 11.04
C LEU A 180 -2.56 19.33 9.99
N ILE A 181 -2.18 20.54 10.40
CA ILE A 181 -1.58 21.55 9.52
C ILE A 181 -0.27 21.02 8.95
N PHE A 182 0.59 20.45 9.81
CA PHE A 182 1.82 19.82 9.39
C PHE A 182 1.58 18.71 8.38
N PHE A 183 0.68 17.75 8.66
CA PHE A 183 0.38 16.66 7.74
C PHE A 183 -0.08 17.17 6.37
N LYS A 184 -1.00 18.14 6.33
CA LYS A 184 -1.48 18.74 5.07
C LYS A 184 -0.35 19.38 4.27
N LYS A 185 0.47 20.22 4.90
CA LYS A 185 1.60 20.89 4.22
C LYS A 185 2.65 19.88 3.79
N PHE A 186 2.90 18.85 4.59
CA PHE A 186 3.89 17.83 4.29
C PHE A 186 3.46 16.94 3.13
N GLN A 187 2.20 16.50 3.13
CA GLN A 187 1.62 15.72 2.04
C GLN A 187 1.57 16.55 0.74
N ASN A 188 1.21 17.83 0.82
CA ASN A 188 1.25 18.70 -0.36
C ASN A 188 2.66 18.82 -0.93
N LEU A 189 3.67 19.05 -0.08
CA LEU A 189 5.06 19.09 -0.49
C LEU A 189 5.48 17.77 -1.19
N PHE A 190 5.08 16.63 -0.64
CA PHE A 190 5.38 15.32 -1.20
C PHE A 190 4.79 15.13 -2.59
N ILE A 191 3.51 15.45 -2.77
CA ILE A 191 2.84 15.33 -4.06
C ILE A 191 3.52 16.23 -5.09
N SER A 192 3.86 17.46 -4.71
CA SER A 192 4.56 18.40 -5.59
C SER A 192 5.97 17.97 -5.94
N PHE A 193 6.64 17.16 -5.11
CA PHE A 193 7.89 16.50 -5.51
C PHE A 193 7.64 15.39 -6.53
N LEU A 194 6.56 14.63 -6.36
CA LEU A 194 6.27 13.48 -7.21
C LEU A 194 5.76 13.86 -8.61
N PHE A 195 4.98 14.93 -8.71
CA PHE A 195 4.22 15.27 -9.91
C PHE A 195 4.27 16.76 -10.22
N GLU A 196 4.65 17.10 -11.44
CA GLU A 196 4.61 18.48 -11.96
C GLU A 196 3.16 18.91 -12.28
N ASP A 197 2.35 17.99 -12.83
CA ASP A 197 0.95 18.20 -13.17
C ASP A 197 0.04 17.18 -12.44
N GLN A 198 -1.17 17.60 -12.04
CA GLN A 198 -2.16 16.72 -11.40
C GLN A 198 -3.19 16.22 -12.42
N GLY A 199 -2.93 15.04 -13.00
CA GLY A 199 -3.89 14.28 -13.78
C GLY A 199 -4.76 13.35 -12.91
N GLY A 200 -5.56 12.52 -13.58
CA GLY A 200 -6.47 11.59 -12.92
C GLY A 200 -5.74 10.51 -12.11
N ASN A 201 -4.67 9.93 -12.68
CA ASN A 201 -3.90 8.86 -12.04
C ASN A 201 -3.09 9.37 -10.85
N GLU A 202 -2.52 10.57 -10.97
CA GLU A 202 -1.77 11.27 -9.92
C GLU A 202 -2.69 11.56 -8.73
N THR A 203 -3.91 12.00 -9.02
CA THR A 203 -4.94 12.25 -8.00
C THR A 203 -5.33 10.96 -7.26
N THR A 204 -5.57 9.86 -7.99
CA THR A 204 -5.93 8.57 -7.37
C THR A 204 -4.78 7.95 -6.58
N TYR A 205 -3.55 8.06 -7.09
CA TYR A 205 -2.35 7.59 -6.39
C TYR A 205 -2.10 8.40 -5.11
N ASN A 206 -2.24 9.72 -5.18
CA ASN A 206 -2.16 10.56 -4.01
C ASN A 206 -3.20 10.20 -2.96
N LEU A 207 -4.47 10.02 -3.37
CA LEU A 207 -5.53 9.63 -2.45
C LEU A 207 -5.24 8.29 -1.77
N GLU A 208 -4.72 7.31 -2.52
CA GLU A 208 -4.28 6.02 -1.98
C GLU A 208 -3.20 6.20 -0.90
N LEU A 209 -2.13 6.95 -1.19
CA LEU A 209 -1.06 7.21 -0.22
C LEU A 209 -1.54 7.99 1.00
N GLU A 210 -2.35 9.03 0.81
CA GLU A 210 -2.93 9.83 1.88
C GLU A 210 -3.75 8.96 2.83
N LYS A 211 -4.63 8.11 2.28
CA LYS A 211 -5.49 7.21 3.07
C LYS A 211 -4.68 6.21 3.89
N ILE A 212 -3.60 5.67 3.32
CA ILE A 212 -2.67 4.79 4.03
C ILE A 212 -1.96 5.56 5.16
N LEU A 213 -1.44 6.76 4.89
CA LEU A 213 -0.77 7.58 5.90
C LEU A 213 -1.69 7.96 7.05
N VAL A 214 -2.94 8.34 6.75
CA VAL A 214 -3.97 8.61 7.76
C VAL A 214 -4.22 7.38 8.62
N LEU A 215 -4.39 6.19 8.01
CA LEU A 215 -4.58 4.93 8.73
C LEU A 215 -3.40 4.61 9.66
N LEU A 216 -2.18 4.78 9.18
CA LEU A 216 -0.95 4.53 9.94
C LEU A 216 -0.81 5.54 11.10
N ALA A 217 -1.14 6.82 10.88
CA ALA A 217 -1.11 7.84 11.92
C ALA A 217 -2.14 7.56 13.02
N HIS A 218 -3.37 7.17 12.65
CA HIS A 218 -4.39 6.76 13.62
C HIS A 218 -3.95 5.52 14.39
N SER A 219 -3.38 4.52 13.72
CA SER A 219 -2.84 3.32 14.36
C SER A 219 -1.74 3.68 15.37
N GLY A 220 -0.87 4.64 15.02
CA GLY A 220 0.15 5.17 15.94
C GLY A 220 -0.42 5.83 17.19
N ALA A 221 -1.49 6.61 17.04
CA ALA A 221 -2.18 7.25 18.16
C ALA A 221 -2.88 6.24 19.08
N VAL A 222 -3.52 5.20 18.52
CA VAL A 222 -4.11 4.09 19.28
C VAL A 222 -3.03 3.34 20.05
N LEU A 223 -1.95 2.93 19.39
CA LEU A 223 -0.87 2.14 20.01
C LEU A 223 -0.07 2.91 21.07
N SER A 224 -0.16 4.24 21.09
CA SER A 224 0.50 5.08 22.09
C SER A 224 -0.42 5.45 23.27
N ASP A 225 -1.67 4.96 23.28
CA ASP A 225 -2.71 5.33 24.26
C ASP A 225 -2.95 6.85 24.34
N HIS A 226 -2.70 7.58 23.24
CA HIS A 226 -2.76 9.05 23.23
C HIS A 226 -4.10 9.59 22.72
N GLY A 227 -4.90 8.77 22.01
CA GLY A 227 -6.21 9.16 21.45
C GLY A 227 -6.16 10.35 20.48
N GLN A 228 -4.97 10.90 20.24
CA GLN A 228 -4.70 12.10 19.48
C GLN A 228 -3.47 11.90 18.61
N ILE A 229 -3.54 12.39 17.38
CA ILE A 229 -2.44 12.36 16.41
C ILE A 229 -1.62 13.63 16.60
N ASP A 230 -0.39 13.44 17.07
CA ASP A 230 0.63 14.47 17.17
C ASP A 230 1.66 14.37 16.01
N PHE A 231 2.70 15.22 16.03
CA PHE A 231 3.75 15.18 15.02
C PHE A 231 4.47 13.84 14.94
N GLN A 232 4.68 13.15 16.08
CA GLN A 232 5.40 11.88 16.10
C GLN A 232 4.58 10.78 15.44
N CYS A 233 3.25 10.78 15.63
CA CYS A 233 2.34 9.88 14.92
C CYS A 233 2.44 10.08 13.39
N VAL A 234 2.47 11.33 12.93
CA VAL A 234 2.63 11.64 11.49
C VAL A 234 3.97 11.18 10.95
N LEU A 235 5.08 11.53 11.62
CA LEU A 235 6.42 11.11 11.19
C LEU A 235 6.55 9.60 11.14
N ARG A 236 6.04 8.90 12.17
CA ARG A 236 6.04 7.44 12.24
C ARG A 236 5.21 6.81 11.13
N ALA A 237 4.10 7.42 10.72
CA ALA A 237 3.31 6.96 9.58
C ALA A 237 4.12 6.99 8.28
N TYR A 238 4.83 8.09 8.00
CA TYR A 238 5.72 8.17 6.84
C TYR A 238 6.87 7.17 6.89
N GLN A 239 7.55 7.03 8.04
CA GLN A 239 8.61 6.03 8.23
C GLN A 239 8.08 4.62 7.94
N THR A 240 6.88 4.33 8.44
CA THR A 240 6.23 3.04 8.23
C THR A 240 5.94 2.82 6.76
N LEU A 241 5.34 3.79 6.06
CA LEU A 241 5.08 3.70 4.62
C LEU A 241 6.36 3.44 3.82
N PHE A 242 7.43 4.20 4.07
CA PHE A 242 8.71 4.02 3.37
C PHE A 242 9.34 2.67 3.66
N LYS A 243 9.23 2.21 4.90
CA LYS A 243 9.72 0.89 5.29
C LYS A 243 8.91 -0.22 4.63
N ILE A 244 7.59 -0.09 4.50
CA ILE A 244 6.75 -1.01 3.75
C ILE A 244 7.22 -1.08 2.30
N ILE A 245 7.40 0.08 1.66
CA ILE A 245 7.88 0.18 0.28
C ILE A 245 9.21 -0.53 0.08
N LYS A 246 10.17 -0.37 1.00
CA LYS A 246 11.54 -0.94 0.91
C LYS A 246 11.65 -2.39 1.35
N THR A 247 10.62 -2.93 1.99
CA THR A 247 10.66 -4.30 2.49
C THR A 247 10.15 -5.23 1.40
N ASP A 248 10.95 -6.24 1.04
CA ASP A 248 10.48 -7.36 0.22
C ASP A 248 9.44 -8.16 1.01
N ILE A 249 8.17 -7.79 0.81
CA ILE A 249 7.03 -8.39 1.50
C ILE A 249 6.72 -9.82 1.02
N THR A 250 7.33 -10.30 -0.08
CA THR A 250 7.17 -11.69 -0.53
C THR A 250 7.71 -12.68 0.50
N SER A 251 8.80 -12.30 1.17
CA SER A 251 9.39 -13.06 2.28
C SER A 251 8.52 -13.13 3.54
N LEU A 252 7.49 -12.29 3.63
CA LEU A 252 6.59 -12.18 4.79
C LEU A 252 5.24 -12.88 4.56
N ALA A 253 4.93 -13.29 3.32
CA ALA A 253 3.67 -13.96 3.00
C ALA A 253 3.62 -15.39 3.54
N ASP A 254 2.39 -15.92 3.69
CA ASP A 254 2.17 -17.27 4.19
C ASP A 254 2.38 -18.29 3.07
N LYS A 255 3.56 -18.91 3.06
CA LYS A 255 3.99 -19.83 1.99
C LYS A 255 3.13 -21.09 1.87
N ARG A 256 2.38 -21.46 2.91
CA ARG A 256 1.51 -22.65 2.92
C ARG A 256 0.42 -22.63 1.85
N TYR A 257 0.14 -21.45 1.29
CA TYR A 257 -0.84 -21.28 0.23
C TYR A 257 -0.28 -21.51 -1.19
N TYR A 258 1.03 -21.67 -1.34
CA TYR A 258 1.64 -22.11 -2.59
C TYR A 258 1.54 -23.63 -2.73
N THR A 259 0.53 -24.09 -3.48
CA THR A 259 0.25 -25.53 -3.63
C THR A 259 0.49 -26.08 -5.03
N GLY A 260 1.06 -25.25 -5.91
CA GLY A 260 1.38 -25.59 -7.29
C GLY A 260 2.76 -26.23 -7.46
N LEU A 261 3.32 -26.06 -8.67
CA LEU A 261 4.62 -26.60 -9.05
C LEU A 261 5.42 -25.61 -9.88
N LEU A 262 6.72 -25.83 -9.96
CA LEU A 262 7.63 -25.14 -10.88
C LEU A 262 7.88 -26.02 -12.10
N LEU A 263 7.72 -25.44 -13.28
CA LEU A 263 8.06 -26.05 -14.57
C LEU A 263 9.29 -25.36 -15.14
N CYS A 264 10.34 -26.13 -15.44
CA CYS A 264 11.46 -25.60 -16.22
C CYS A 264 11.10 -25.52 -17.71
N ARG A 265 11.30 -24.36 -18.34
CA ARG A 265 11.01 -24.18 -19.77
C ARG A 265 11.95 -24.94 -20.70
N ASP A 266 13.14 -25.30 -20.23
CA ASP A 266 14.19 -25.87 -21.08
C ASP A 266 14.22 -27.40 -21.01
N CYS A 267 14.21 -27.96 -19.80
CA CYS A 267 14.22 -29.42 -19.60
C CYS A 267 12.84 -30.03 -19.36
N ASN A 268 11.80 -29.21 -19.20
CA ASN A 268 10.43 -29.63 -18.85
C ASN A 268 10.33 -30.43 -17.54
N GLU A 269 11.33 -30.35 -16.66
CA GLU A 269 11.23 -30.92 -15.32
C GLU A 269 10.19 -30.16 -14.48
N LEU A 270 9.45 -30.94 -13.69
CA LEU A 270 8.42 -30.47 -12.78
C LEU A 270 8.90 -30.64 -11.35
N TYR A 271 8.78 -29.58 -10.55
CA TYR A 271 9.10 -29.60 -9.13
C TYR A 271 7.86 -29.16 -8.33
N PRO A 272 7.17 -30.08 -7.64
CA PRO A 272 6.07 -29.71 -6.74
C PRO A 272 6.61 -28.98 -5.52
N LEU A 273 6.02 -27.84 -5.17
CA LEU A 273 6.42 -27.08 -3.98
C LEU A 273 6.08 -27.83 -2.69
N LEU A 274 6.98 -27.78 -1.72
CA LEU A 274 6.74 -28.22 -0.35
C LEU A 274 5.97 -27.15 0.45
N GLU A 275 5.46 -27.53 1.63
CA GLU A 275 4.57 -26.69 2.46
C GLU A 275 5.20 -25.35 2.89
N ASP A 276 6.52 -25.27 2.97
CA ASP A 276 7.31 -24.09 3.35
C ASP A 276 8.05 -23.44 2.17
N GLU A 277 7.77 -23.88 0.94
CA GLU A 277 8.40 -23.38 -0.28
C GLU A 277 7.44 -22.51 -1.08
N ALA A 278 8.00 -21.45 -1.67
CA ALA A 278 7.30 -20.57 -2.59
C ALA A 278 8.07 -20.46 -3.92
N PRO A 279 7.42 -20.05 -5.02
CA PRO A 279 8.06 -19.97 -6.32
C PRO A 279 9.32 -19.11 -6.36
N PHE A 280 9.33 -18.04 -5.57
CA PHE A 280 10.43 -17.07 -5.49
C PHE A 280 11.61 -17.54 -4.63
N ASP A 281 11.51 -18.70 -3.96
CA ASP A 281 12.67 -19.31 -3.28
C ASP A 281 13.66 -19.94 -4.28
N PHE A 282 13.28 -20.06 -5.55
CA PHE A 282 14.05 -20.75 -6.59
C PHE A 282 14.53 -19.77 -7.66
N ALA A 283 15.85 -19.65 -7.82
CA ALA A 283 16.44 -18.78 -8.84
C ALA A 283 16.40 -19.38 -10.26
N SER A 284 16.68 -20.68 -10.40
CA SER A 284 16.73 -21.38 -11.70
C SER A 284 16.59 -22.89 -11.53
N CYS A 285 16.29 -23.60 -12.63
CA CYS A 285 16.37 -25.06 -12.65
C CYS A 285 17.83 -25.54 -12.52
N ASN A 286 18.02 -26.81 -12.13
CA ASN A 286 19.33 -27.46 -12.12
C ASN A 286 20.00 -27.48 -13.50
N CYS A 287 19.23 -27.44 -14.59
CA CYS A 287 19.76 -27.33 -15.95
C CYS A 287 20.19 -25.90 -16.33
N GLY A 288 19.97 -24.91 -15.45
CA GLY A 288 20.17 -23.49 -15.71
C GLY A 288 18.98 -22.77 -16.36
N GLY A 289 17.92 -23.50 -16.71
CA GLY A 289 16.75 -22.95 -17.38
C GLY A 289 15.80 -22.19 -16.45
N GLU A 290 15.00 -21.31 -17.05
CA GLU A 290 14.00 -20.48 -16.37
C GLU A 290 12.85 -21.33 -15.80
N LEU A 291 12.47 -21.04 -14.55
CA LEU A 291 11.35 -21.70 -13.87
C LEU A 291 10.08 -20.86 -14.00
N LYS A 292 8.97 -21.54 -14.33
CA LYS A 292 7.63 -20.94 -14.36
C LYS A 292 6.76 -21.59 -13.29
N TYR A 293 6.14 -20.76 -12.44
CA TYR A 293 5.12 -21.25 -11.52
C TYR A 293 3.83 -21.62 -12.26
N VAL A 294 3.30 -22.80 -11.92
CA VAL A 294 2.01 -23.28 -12.36
C VAL A 294 1.20 -23.59 -11.10
N GLY A 295 0.26 -22.71 -10.76
CA GLY A 295 -0.66 -22.90 -9.64
C GLY A 295 -1.53 -24.14 -9.82
N LYS A 296 -2.25 -24.55 -8.77
CA LYS A 296 -3.22 -25.65 -8.90
C LYS A 296 -4.28 -25.27 -9.91
N VAL A 297 -4.23 -25.93 -11.05
CA VAL A 297 -5.31 -25.89 -12.02
C VAL A 297 -6.43 -26.78 -11.49
N GLU A 298 -7.65 -26.25 -11.32
CA GLU A 298 -8.85 -27.09 -11.30
C GLU A 298 -8.92 -27.81 -12.65
N SER A 299 -8.34 -29.02 -12.72
CA SER A 299 -8.41 -29.98 -13.82
C SER A 299 -8.49 -29.36 -15.23
N VAL A 300 -7.39 -28.79 -15.74
CA VAL A 300 -7.25 -28.68 -17.19
C VAL A 300 -6.97 -30.09 -17.70
N THR A 301 -7.99 -30.68 -18.33
CA THR A 301 -7.85 -31.79 -19.25
C THR A 301 -6.73 -31.45 -20.22
N ILE A 302 -5.58 -32.11 -20.05
CA ILE A 302 -4.56 -32.18 -21.08
C ILE A 302 -5.20 -32.99 -22.20
N ASP A 303 -5.69 -32.30 -23.23
CA ASP A 303 -5.98 -32.92 -24.51
C ASP A 303 -4.65 -33.48 -25.04
N LYS A 304 -4.44 -34.76 -24.75
CA LYS A 304 -3.53 -35.60 -25.51
C LYS A 304 -4.14 -35.81 -26.89
N ASN A 305 -3.92 -34.87 -27.79
CA ASN A 305 -4.05 -35.15 -29.22
C ASN A 305 -2.66 -35.20 -29.86
N ILE A 306 -2.41 -36.43 -30.32
CA ILE A 306 -1.31 -36.96 -31.13
C ILE A 306 -1.19 -36.20 -32.44
#